data_AF-A0A1K2D2C6-F1
#
_entry.id   AF-A0A1K2D2C6-F1
#
_cell.length_a   1.000
_cell.length_b   1.000
_cell.length_c   1.000
_cell.angle_alpha   90.00
_cell.angle_beta   90.00
_cell.angle_gamma   90.00
#
_symmetry.space_group_name_H-M   'P 1'
#
loop_
_entity.id
_entity.type
_entity.pdbx_description
1 polymer ?
#
loop_
_entity_poly.entity_id
_entity_poly.type
_entity_poly.pdbx_seq_one_letter_code
_entity_poly.pdbx_strand_id
1 'polypeptide(L)'
;MKRDQHHHRQDPYSKEVMLSLTLRVSLYCAQVAAAPSAESSARLEVARERNVVEDAKIRTAIKEAIVSLNELNDFVFDAGRSMLTNMPPRHVIEDERFSEVASTLRELELVLSTKAELYSNLPSMSDEYNALRRNLATTRSRTAQNAMILKQMFHVPKNYESSIDMKGLEALASISTERLHQLAN
;
A
#
# COMPACT_ATOMS: atom_id res chain seq x y z
N MET A 1 -28.19 -33.04 -4.67
CA MET A 1 -27.47 -32.86 -3.40
C MET A 1 -26.66 -31.58 -3.49
N LYS A 2 -27.02 -30.59 -2.66
CA LYS A 2 -26.43 -29.25 -2.62
C LYS A 2 -24.96 -29.38 -2.18
N ARG A 3 -24.04 -28.79 -2.94
CA ARG A 3 -22.67 -28.57 -2.49
C ARG A 3 -22.71 -27.36 -1.57
N ASP A 4 -22.57 -27.61 -0.27
CA ASP A 4 -22.33 -26.57 0.72
C ASP A 4 -20.96 -25.96 0.45
N GLN A 5 -20.94 -24.90 -0.37
CA GLN A 5 -19.86 -23.93 -0.37
C GLN A 5 -19.91 -23.21 0.98
N HIS A 6 -19.22 -23.79 1.96
CA HIS A 6 -18.81 -23.05 3.13
C HIS A 6 -17.91 -21.91 2.67
N HIS A 7 -18.50 -20.72 2.49
CA HIS A 7 -17.81 -19.48 2.77
C HIS A 7 -17.36 -19.54 4.23
N HIS A 8 -16.14 -20.04 4.46
CA HIS A 8 -15.42 -19.66 5.65
C HIS A 8 -15.37 -18.13 5.63
N ARG A 9 -16.17 -17.50 6.51
CA ARG A 9 -15.95 -16.12 6.93
C ARG A 9 -14.49 -16.06 7.36
N GLN A 10 -13.60 -15.63 6.46
CA GLN A 10 -12.25 -15.27 6.86
C GLN A 10 -12.40 -14.16 7.88
N ASP A 11 -11.77 -14.33 9.05
CA ASP A 11 -11.73 -13.31 10.07
C ASP A 11 -11.10 -12.06 9.43
N PRO A 12 -11.84 -10.95 9.29
CA PRO A 12 -11.35 -9.74 8.64
C PRO A 12 -10.19 -9.08 9.40
N TYR A 13 -9.89 -9.56 10.62
CA TYR A 13 -8.77 -9.10 11.44
C TYR A 13 -7.71 -10.17 11.68
N SER A 14 -7.72 -11.26 10.90
CA SER A 14 -6.76 -12.35 11.02
C SER A 14 -5.31 -11.86 10.95
N LYS A 15 -4.59 -12.03 12.06
CA LYS A 15 -3.17 -11.68 12.19
C LYS A 15 -2.31 -12.48 11.20
N GLU A 16 -2.58 -13.77 11.09
CA GLU A 16 -1.81 -14.68 10.25
C GLU A 16 -1.93 -14.31 8.77
N VAL A 17 -3.14 -13.98 8.31
CA VAL A 17 -3.38 -13.55 6.92
C VAL A 17 -2.68 -12.23 6.65
N MET A 18 -2.85 -11.23 7.53
CA MET A 18 -2.23 -9.92 7.34
C MET A 18 -0.69 -9.98 7.30
N LEU A 19 -0.08 -10.71 8.25
CA LEU A 19 1.38 -10.85 8.33
C LEU A 19 1.93 -11.68 7.18
N SER A 20 1.27 -12.80 6.81
CA SER A 20 1.73 -13.63 5.70
C SER A 20 1.70 -12.89 4.37
N LEU A 21 0.65 -12.09 4.11
CA LEU A 21 0.57 -11.23 2.92
C LEU A 21 1.64 -10.15 2.95
N THR A 22 1.84 -9.48 4.09
CA THR A 22 2.88 -8.46 4.24
C THR A 22 4.29 -9.03 4.02
N LEU A 23 4.56 -10.24 4.52
CA LEU A 23 5.82 -10.94 4.29
C LEU A 23 6.04 -11.31 2.83
N ARG A 24 5.00 -11.78 2.12
CA ARG A 24 5.08 -12.05 0.67
C ARG A 24 5.40 -10.76 -0.10
N VAL A 25 4.69 -9.67 0.18
CA VAL A 25 4.97 -8.35 -0.43
C VAL A 25 6.41 -7.94 -0.16
N SER A 26 6.88 -8.07 1.08
CA SER A 26 8.25 -7.74 1.48
C SER A 26 9.29 -8.58 0.74
N LEU A 27 9.06 -9.89 0.62
CA LEU A 27 9.93 -10.81 -0.10
C LEU A 27 10.11 -10.39 -1.56
N TYR A 28 9.00 -10.16 -2.28
CA TYR A 28 9.06 -9.79 -3.70
C TYR A 28 9.62 -8.38 -3.91
N CYS A 29 9.28 -7.42 -3.05
CA CYS A 29 9.87 -6.08 -3.13
C CYS A 29 11.39 -6.12 -2.86
N ALA A 30 11.85 -6.94 -1.91
CA ALA A 30 13.27 -7.14 -1.64
C ALA A 30 13.99 -7.78 -2.83
N GLN A 31 13.38 -8.74 -3.53
CA GLN A 31 13.94 -9.33 -4.75
C GLN A 31 14.11 -8.30 -5.87
N VAL A 32 13.14 -7.40 -6.05
CA VAL A 32 13.23 -6.29 -7.02
C VAL A 32 14.34 -5.31 -6.65
N ALA A 33 14.47 -5.00 -5.36
CA ALA A 33 15.47 -4.07 -4.85
C ALA A 33 16.91 -4.63 -4.88
N ALA A 34 17.07 -5.93 -4.60
CA ALA A 34 18.36 -6.61 -4.57
C ALA A 34 18.90 -6.97 -5.96
N ALA A 35 18.10 -6.78 -7.02
CA ALA A 35 18.52 -7.09 -8.38
C ALA A 35 19.76 -6.26 -8.80
N PRO A 36 20.79 -6.92 -9.36
CA PRO A 36 22.01 -6.25 -9.81
C PRO A 36 21.70 -5.30 -10.96
N SER A 37 22.17 -4.05 -10.89
CA SER A 37 22.04 -3.10 -12.00
C SER A 37 23.19 -3.30 -12.98
N ALA A 38 22.89 -3.29 -14.28
CA ALA A 38 23.83 -3.56 -15.37
C ALA A 38 25.02 -2.58 -15.52
N GLU A 39 25.21 -1.63 -14.61
CA GLU A 39 26.31 -0.66 -14.63
C GLU A 39 27.70 -1.29 -14.36
N SER A 40 27.79 -2.58 -14.03
CA SER A 40 29.04 -3.23 -13.60
C SER A 40 29.58 -4.37 -14.50
N SER A 41 29.28 -4.45 -15.80
CA SER A 41 29.84 -5.54 -16.62
C SER A 41 30.38 -5.13 -18.00
N ALA A 42 31.70 -4.96 -18.06
CA ALA A 42 32.52 -4.78 -19.25
C ALA A 42 32.67 -6.05 -20.14
N ARG A 43 31.64 -6.91 -20.27
CA ARG A 43 31.68 -8.10 -21.15
C ARG A 43 30.36 -8.29 -21.89
N LEU A 44 30.31 -7.86 -23.15
CA LEU A 44 29.09 -7.49 -23.86
C LEU A 44 28.20 -8.63 -24.38
N GLU A 45 28.65 -9.88 -24.48
CA GLU A 45 27.82 -10.94 -25.12
C GLU A 45 27.21 -11.94 -24.15
N VAL A 46 27.95 -12.40 -23.13
CA VAL A 46 27.39 -13.25 -22.04
C VAL A 46 26.49 -12.43 -21.10
N ALA A 47 26.71 -11.11 -21.02
CA ALA A 47 25.87 -10.21 -20.22
C ALA A 47 24.47 -10.00 -20.82
N ARG A 48 24.27 -10.19 -22.13
CA ARG A 48 23.00 -9.88 -22.79
C ARG A 48 21.93 -10.92 -22.52
N GLU A 49 22.26 -12.22 -22.62
CA GLU A 49 21.35 -13.31 -22.26
C GLU A 49 21.09 -13.36 -20.74
N ARG A 50 22.12 -13.07 -19.94
CA ARG A 50 22.00 -13.00 -18.48
C ARG A 50 21.08 -11.85 -18.04
N ASN A 51 21.18 -10.69 -18.71
CA ASN A 51 20.27 -9.56 -18.48
C ASN A 51 18.81 -9.92 -18.83
N VAL A 52 18.54 -10.63 -19.92
CA VAL A 52 17.15 -11.00 -20.28
C VAL A 52 16.53 -11.95 -19.25
N VAL A 53 17.31 -12.92 -18.74
CA VAL A 53 16.85 -13.86 -17.71
C VAL A 53 16.67 -13.16 -16.35
N GLU A 54 17.56 -12.23 -16.00
CA GLU A 54 17.44 -11.43 -14.78
C GLU A 54 16.25 -10.46 -14.86
N ASP A 55 16.04 -9.78 -16.00
CA ASP A 55 14.88 -8.93 -16.26
C ASP A 55 13.56 -9.72 -16.19
N ALA A 56 13.53 -10.93 -16.75
CA ALA A 56 12.35 -11.80 -16.66
C ALA A 56 12.03 -12.18 -15.20
N LYS A 57 13.05 -12.47 -14.39
CA LYS A 57 12.88 -12.75 -12.96
C LYS A 57 12.37 -11.53 -12.19
N ILE A 58 12.90 -10.34 -12.48
CA ILE A 58 12.45 -9.08 -11.87
C ILE A 58 11.00 -8.81 -12.26
N ARG A 59 10.62 -8.97 -13.53
CA ARG A 59 9.22 -8.82 -13.97
C ARG A 59 8.29 -9.80 -13.28
N THR A 60 8.72 -11.06 -13.10
CA THR A 60 7.94 -12.03 -12.33
C THR A 60 7.79 -11.58 -10.87
N ALA A 61 8.86 -11.16 -10.21
CA ALA A 61 8.80 -10.65 -8.84
C ALA A 61 7.89 -9.41 -8.73
N ILE A 62 7.92 -8.49 -9.69
CA ILE A 62 7.01 -7.33 -9.75
C ILE A 62 5.55 -7.79 -9.85
N LYS A 63 5.25 -8.76 -10.73
CA LYS A 63 3.88 -9.29 -10.88
C LYS A 63 3.39 -9.98 -9.61
N GLU A 64 4.22 -10.81 -9.00
CA GLU A 64 3.88 -11.48 -7.73
C GLU A 64 3.70 -10.49 -6.58
N ALA A 65 4.50 -9.42 -6.54
CA ALA A 65 4.32 -8.32 -5.60
C ALA A 65 2.97 -7.60 -5.81
N ILE A 66 2.59 -7.32 -7.07
CA ILE A 66 1.30 -6.70 -7.38
C ILE A 66 0.14 -7.59 -6.96
N VAL A 67 0.19 -8.89 -7.26
CA VAL A 67 -0.85 -9.85 -6.85
C VAL A 67 -0.97 -9.88 -5.33
N SER A 68 0.16 -10.02 -4.61
CA SER A 68 0.18 -10.04 -3.15
C SER A 68 -0.31 -8.72 -2.54
N LEU A 69 0.00 -7.57 -3.17
CA LEU A 69 -0.49 -6.26 -2.76
C LEU A 69 -1.99 -6.10 -2.96
N ASN A 70 -2.54 -6.66 -4.04
CA ASN A 70 -3.98 -6.67 -4.28
C ASN A 70 -4.71 -7.53 -3.25
N GLU A 71 -4.19 -8.73 -2.96
CA GLU A 71 -4.73 -9.59 -1.90
C GLU A 71 -4.70 -8.89 -0.54
N LEU A 72 -3.59 -8.24 -0.19
CA LEU A 72 -3.48 -7.45 1.05
C LEU A 72 -4.45 -6.27 1.05
N ASN A 73 -4.59 -5.59 -0.08
CA ASN A 73 -5.49 -4.46 -0.23
C ASN A 73 -6.96 -4.85 -0.06
N ASP A 74 -7.37 -5.97 -0.64
CA ASP A 74 -8.73 -6.50 -0.51
C ASP A 74 -9.00 -6.93 0.94
N PHE A 75 -8.03 -7.60 1.57
CA PHE A 75 -8.12 -7.96 2.99
C PHE A 75 -8.25 -6.73 3.90
N VAL A 76 -7.42 -5.71 3.69
CA VAL A 76 -7.48 -4.43 4.43
C VAL A 76 -8.79 -3.69 4.17
N PHE A 77 -9.30 -3.74 2.93
CA PHE A 77 -10.58 -3.13 2.57
C PHE A 77 -11.75 -3.80 3.29
N ASP A 78 -11.78 -5.14 3.31
CA ASP A 78 -12.79 -5.91 4.02
C ASP A 78 -12.73 -5.67 5.53
N ALA A 79 -11.51 -5.56 6.08
CA ALA A 79 -11.31 -5.17 7.47
C ALA A 79 -11.89 -3.79 7.78
N GLY A 80 -11.59 -2.79 6.95
CA GLY A 80 -12.12 -1.43 7.11
C GLY A 80 -13.65 -1.39 6.99
N ARG A 81 -14.23 -2.12 6.03
CA ARG A 81 -15.68 -2.25 5.89
C ARG A 81 -16.33 -2.94 7.10
N SER A 82 -15.65 -3.93 7.68
CA SER A 82 -16.09 -4.59 8.92
C SER A 82 -16.11 -3.59 10.09
N MET A 83 -15.11 -2.71 10.21
CA MET A 83 -15.07 -1.68 11.27
C MET A 83 -16.24 -0.70 11.21
N LEU A 84 -16.77 -0.40 10.02
CA LEU A 84 -17.93 0.47 9.84
C LEU A 84 -19.25 -0.16 10.29
N THR A 85 -19.31 -1.50 10.34
CA THR A 85 -20.53 -2.24 10.64
C THR A 85 -20.50 -2.93 12.00
N ASN A 86 -19.31 -3.30 12.49
CA ASN A 86 -19.11 -4.01 13.74
C ASN A 86 -17.93 -3.40 14.51
N MET A 87 -18.04 -3.34 15.84
CA MET A 87 -16.90 -2.94 16.67
C MET A 87 -15.82 -4.03 16.63
N PRO A 88 -14.57 -3.71 16.25
CA PRO A 88 -13.48 -4.67 16.24
C PRO A 88 -13.13 -5.15 17.66
N PRO A 89 -12.69 -6.41 17.84
CA PRO A 89 -12.24 -6.91 19.13
C PRO A 89 -11.05 -6.11 19.69
N ARG A 90 -10.97 -5.95 21.03
CA ARG A 90 -9.91 -5.18 21.72
C ARG A 90 -8.48 -5.55 21.30
N HIS A 91 -8.20 -6.84 21.13
CA HIS A 91 -6.87 -7.33 20.74
C HIS A 91 -6.43 -6.86 19.34
N VAL A 92 -7.36 -6.50 18.45
CA VAL A 92 -7.03 -5.97 17.12
C VAL A 92 -6.51 -4.53 17.23
N ILE A 93 -6.97 -3.82 18.25
CA ILE A 93 -6.63 -2.41 18.49
C ILE A 93 -5.29 -2.32 19.23
N GLU A 94 -5.11 -3.12 20.28
CA GLU A 94 -3.89 -3.12 21.10
C GLU A 94 -2.65 -3.54 20.31
N ASP A 95 -2.80 -4.48 19.38
CA ASP A 95 -1.68 -4.97 18.56
C ASP A 95 -1.23 -3.97 17.48
N GLU A 96 -1.91 -2.83 17.28
CA GLU A 96 -1.59 -1.78 16.29
C GLU A 96 -1.21 -2.28 14.87
N ARG A 97 -1.71 -3.45 14.45
CA ARG A 97 -1.19 -4.19 13.29
C ARG A 97 -1.24 -3.40 11.98
N PHE A 98 -2.30 -2.62 11.78
CA PHE A 98 -2.41 -1.75 10.61
C PHE A 98 -1.34 -0.66 10.59
N SER A 99 -0.93 -0.15 11.76
CA SER A 99 0.15 0.84 11.87
C SER A 99 1.50 0.22 11.50
N GLU A 100 1.77 -1.00 12.01
CA GLU A 100 2.99 -1.76 11.68
C GLU A 100 3.06 -2.05 10.18
N VAL A 101 1.99 -2.61 9.59
CA VAL A 101 1.94 -2.92 8.16
C VAL A 101 2.10 -1.67 7.30
N ALA A 102 1.44 -0.56 7.65
CA ALA A 102 1.59 0.70 6.93
C ALA A 102 3.03 1.24 6.98
N SER A 103 3.73 1.05 8.10
CA SER A 103 5.13 1.44 8.27
C SER A 103 6.05 0.56 7.42
N THR A 104 5.87 -0.76 7.46
CA THR A 104 6.60 -1.72 6.60
C THR A 104 6.41 -1.40 5.12
N LEU A 105 5.17 -1.14 4.69
CA LEU A 105 4.91 -0.73 3.30
C LEU A 105 5.63 0.59 2.96
N ARG A 106 5.67 1.55 3.88
CA ARG A 106 6.42 2.80 3.67
C ARG A 106 7.92 2.55 3.48
N GLU A 107 8.51 1.65 4.27
CA GLU A 107 9.93 1.27 4.12
C GLU A 107 10.19 0.61 2.77
N LEU A 108 9.28 -0.26 2.31
CA LEU A 108 9.38 -0.86 0.98
C LEU A 108 9.31 0.18 -0.15
N GLU A 109 8.49 1.23 -0.01
CA GLU A 109 8.49 2.35 -0.98
C GLU A 109 9.87 3.02 -1.07
N LEU A 110 10.52 3.24 0.08
CA LEU A 110 11.84 3.86 0.15
C LEU A 110 12.90 2.95 -0.50
N VAL A 111 12.88 1.67 -0.19
CA VAL A 111 13.82 0.69 -0.76
C VAL A 111 13.62 0.56 -2.27
N LEU A 112 12.38 0.54 -2.76
CA LEU A 112 12.12 0.50 -4.20
C LEU A 112 12.50 1.81 -4.89
N SER A 113 12.38 2.96 -4.21
CA SER A 113 12.71 4.26 -4.82
C SER A 113 14.14 4.34 -5.38
N THR A 114 15.09 3.60 -4.79
CA THR A 114 16.48 3.53 -5.27
C THR A 114 16.62 2.89 -6.65
N LYS A 115 15.59 2.16 -7.12
CA LYS A 115 15.53 1.53 -8.43
C LYS A 115 14.59 2.24 -9.40
N ALA A 116 13.98 3.35 -8.99
CA ALA A 116 12.96 4.02 -9.79
C ALA A 116 13.51 4.55 -11.12
N GLU A 117 14.68 5.18 -11.12
CA GLU A 117 15.29 5.69 -12.34
C GLU A 117 15.69 4.57 -13.31
N LEU A 118 16.09 3.41 -12.78
CA LEU A 118 16.44 2.24 -13.58
C LEU A 118 15.21 1.65 -14.27
N TYR A 119 14.17 1.30 -13.50
CA TYR A 119 13.05 0.53 -14.06
C TYR A 119 11.97 1.41 -14.70
N SER A 120 11.78 2.66 -14.26
CA SER A 120 10.81 3.58 -14.89
C SER A 120 11.26 4.06 -16.28
N ASN A 121 12.55 4.00 -16.60
CA ASN A 121 13.08 4.40 -17.91
C ASN A 121 13.23 3.24 -18.90
N LEU A 122 13.09 1.98 -18.45
CA LEU A 122 13.09 0.81 -19.32
C LEU A 122 11.70 0.61 -19.96
N PRO A 123 11.53 0.73 -21.30
CA PRO A 123 10.21 0.60 -21.94
C PRO A 123 9.55 -0.76 -21.70
N SER A 124 10.34 -1.80 -21.43
CA SER A 124 9.87 -3.18 -21.22
C SER A 124 9.36 -3.47 -19.80
N MET A 125 9.60 -2.57 -18.84
CA MET A 125 9.30 -2.78 -17.41
C MET A 125 8.66 -1.55 -16.72
N SER A 126 8.69 -0.38 -17.37
CA SER A 126 8.21 0.87 -16.79
C SER A 126 6.76 0.80 -16.34
N ASP A 127 5.87 0.23 -17.15
CA ASP A 127 4.45 0.15 -16.84
C ASP A 127 4.18 -0.75 -15.62
N GLU A 128 4.81 -1.93 -15.56
CA GLU A 128 4.64 -2.84 -14.43
C GLU A 128 5.27 -2.29 -13.15
N TYR A 129 6.42 -1.64 -13.26
CA TYR A 129 7.08 -1.03 -12.11
C TYR A 129 6.26 0.16 -11.56
N ASN A 130 5.71 0.99 -12.44
CA ASN A 130 4.81 2.07 -12.05
C ASN A 130 3.48 1.53 -11.48
N ALA A 131 2.99 0.39 -11.98
CA ALA A 131 1.85 -0.30 -11.39
C ALA A 131 2.16 -0.82 -9.98
N LEU A 132 3.33 -1.41 -9.75
CA LEU A 132 3.78 -1.83 -8.42
C LEU A 132 3.79 -0.65 -7.44
N ARG A 133 4.43 0.47 -7.81
CA ARG A 133 4.49 1.67 -6.97
C ARG A 133 3.10 2.22 -6.63
N ARG A 134 2.18 2.26 -7.59
CA ARG A 134 0.79 2.71 -7.38
C ARG A 134 0.03 1.79 -6.43
N ASN A 135 0.14 0.47 -6.62
CA ASN A 135 -0.52 -0.50 -5.74
C ASN A 135 0.02 -0.39 -4.32
N LEU A 136 1.34 -0.32 -4.17
CA LEU A 136 1.98 -0.20 -2.87
C LEU A 136 1.49 1.07 -2.12
N ALA A 137 1.51 2.23 -2.79
CA ALA A 137 1.00 3.47 -2.20
C ALA A 137 -0.48 3.42 -1.84
N THR A 138 -1.30 2.75 -2.67
CA THR A 138 -2.74 2.57 -2.42
C THR A 138 -2.99 1.70 -1.20
N THR A 139 -2.36 0.52 -1.14
CA THR A 139 -2.47 -0.41 -0.02
C THR A 139 -1.98 0.24 1.27
N ARG A 140 -0.85 0.95 1.24
CA ARG A 140 -0.33 1.70 2.39
C ARG A 140 -1.31 2.75 2.88
N SER A 141 -1.87 3.56 1.97
CA SER A 141 -2.83 4.62 2.32
C SER A 141 -4.07 4.05 3.02
N ARG A 142 -4.64 2.97 2.49
CA ARG A 142 -5.80 2.29 3.10
C ARG A 142 -5.46 1.67 4.45
N THR A 143 -4.31 1.03 4.56
CA THR A 143 -3.84 0.45 5.83
C THR A 143 -3.68 1.53 6.90
N ALA A 144 -3.08 2.68 6.55
CA ALA A 144 -2.96 3.83 7.44
C ALA A 144 -4.32 4.43 7.84
N GLN A 145 -5.29 4.48 6.91
CA GLN A 145 -6.65 4.91 7.23
C GLN A 145 -7.31 3.98 8.25
N ASN A 146 -7.21 2.67 8.09
CA ASN A 146 -7.73 1.72 9.06
C ASN A 146 -7.06 1.88 10.44
N ALA A 147 -5.75 2.09 10.48
CA ALA A 147 -5.03 2.38 11.73
C ALA A 147 -5.57 3.66 12.40
N MET A 148 -5.82 4.72 11.62
CA MET A 148 -6.37 5.98 12.12
C MET A 148 -7.79 5.79 12.67
N ILE A 149 -8.65 5.07 11.95
CA ILE A 149 -10.02 4.77 12.37
C ILE A 149 -10.02 4.01 13.70
N LEU A 150 -9.18 2.97 13.84
CA LEU A 150 -9.06 2.23 15.09
C LEU A 150 -8.62 3.13 16.25
N LYS A 151 -7.65 4.02 16.03
CA LYS A 151 -7.20 4.98 17.05
C LYS A 151 -8.33 5.95 17.44
N GLN A 152 -9.10 6.44 16.47
CA GLN A 152 -10.22 7.36 16.71
C GLN A 152 -11.41 6.71 17.42
N MET A 153 -11.72 5.44 17.14
CA MET A 153 -12.84 4.73 17.76
C MET A 153 -12.71 4.61 19.29
N PHE A 154 -11.49 4.68 19.83
CA PHE A 154 -11.23 4.47 21.26
C PHE A 154 -10.59 5.67 21.97
N HIS A 155 -10.08 6.65 21.23
CA HIS A 155 -9.79 7.96 21.82
C HIS A 155 -11.09 8.76 21.93
N VAL A 156 -11.68 8.76 23.13
CA VAL A 156 -12.66 9.80 23.49
C VAL A 156 -11.90 11.13 23.52
N PRO A 157 -12.23 12.11 22.66
CA PRO A 157 -11.61 13.43 22.76
C PRO A 157 -11.87 13.99 24.15
N LYS A 158 -10.81 14.26 24.93
CA LYS A 158 -10.94 15.02 26.17
C LYS A 158 -11.32 16.46 25.77
N ASN A 159 -12.60 16.79 25.86
CA ASN A 159 -13.19 18.12 25.71
C ASN A 159 -12.67 18.93 24.51
N TYR A 160 -13.42 18.96 23.41
CA TYR A 160 -13.26 20.01 22.41
C TYR A 160 -13.73 21.35 23.00
N GLU A 161 -12.83 22.13 23.60
CA GLU A 161 -13.00 23.59 23.63
C GLU A 161 -12.67 24.11 22.23
N SER A 162 -13.62 23.96 21.31
CA SER A 162 -13.49 24.52 19.97
C SER A 162 -13.94 25.98 20.01
N SER A 163 -13.02 26.92 20.21
CA SER A 163 -13.22 28.29 19.75
C SER A 163 -13.17 28.28 18.22
N ILE A 164 -14.29 27.93 17.58
CA ILE A 164 -14.39 27.96 16.12
C ILE A 164 -14.26 29.43 15.71
N ASP A 165 -13.10 29.79 15.17
CA ASP A 165 -12.94 31.07 14.48
C ASP A 165 -13.69 30.99 13.15
N MET A 166 -14.96 31.37 13.21
CA MET A 166 -15.86 31.42 12.05
C MET A 166 -15.26 32.23 10.90
N LYS A 167 -14.42 33.23 11.20
CA LYS A 167 -13.74 34.04 10.17
C LYS A 167 -12.67 33.25 9.42
N GLY A 168 -11.94 32.38 10.12
CA GLY A 168 -10.96 31.48 9.50
C GLY A 168 -11.62 30.45 8.59
N LEU A 169 -12.79 29.93 9.00
CA LEU A 169 -13.58 29.00 8.18
C LEU A 169 -14.14 29.69 6.93
N GLU A 170 -14.63 30.92 7.07
CA GLU A 170 -15.15 31.73 5.98
C GLU A 170 -14.05 32.12 4.98
N ALA A 171 -12.84 32.44 5.45
CA ALA A 171 -11.69 32.69 4.61
C ALA A 171 -11.25 31.45 3.82
N LEU A 172 -11.22 30.27 4.44
CA LEU A 172 -10.90 29.00 3.77
C LEU A 172 -11.95 28.62 2.72
N ALA A 173 -13.23 28.85 3.01
CA ALA A 173 -14.30 28.65 2.06
C ALA A 173 -14.14 29.60 0.87
N SER A 174 -13.92 30.89 1.11
CA SER A 174 -13.74 31.91 0.07
C SER A 174 -12.56 31.59 -0.87
N ILE A 175 -11.40 31.20 -0.31
CA ILE A 175 -10.22 30.79 -1.10
C ILE A 175 -10.50 29.55 -1.96
N SER A 176 -11.29 28.61 -1.44
CA SER A 176 -11.64 27.38 -2.16
C SER A 176 -12.61 27.67 -3.31
N THR A 177 -13.59 28.56 -3.12
CA THR A 177 -14.52 28.99 -4.18
C THR A 177 -13.82 29.79 -5.27
N GLU A 178 -12.86 30.64 -4.90
CA GLU A 178 -12.09 31.45 -5.85
C GLU A 178 -11.19 30.57 -6.73
N ARG A 179 -10.52 29.55 -6.15
CA ARG A 179 -9.75 28.56 -6.92
C ARG A 179 -10.60 27.71 -7.84
N LEU A 180 -11.83 27.34 -7.44
CA LEU A 180 -12.76 26.62 -8.29
C LEU A 180 -13.23 27.45 -9.48
N HIS A 181 -13.45 28.76 -9.28
CA HIS A 181 -13.76 29.67 -10.38
C HIS A 181 -12.59 29.87 -11.35
N GLN A 182 -11.35 29.88 -10.85
CA GLN A 182 -10.15 29.97 -11.69
C GLN A 182 -9.88 28.70 -12.52
N LEU A 183 -10.41 27.55 -12.10
CA LEU A 183 -10.31 26.28 -12.83
C LEU A 183 -11.45 26.06 -13.85
N ALA A 184 -12.53 26.84 -13.74
CA ALA A 184 -13.71 26.76 -14.60
C ALA A 184 -13.70 27.76 -15.77
N ASN A 185 -12.72 28.67 -15.80
CA ASN A 185 -12.40 29.56 -16.92
C ASN A 185 -11.11 29.11 -17.62
#